data_AF-A0A7U7KEQ8-F1
#
_entry.id   AF-A0A7U7KEQ8-F1
#
_cell.length_a   1.000
_cell.length_b   1.000
_cell.length_c   1.000
_cell.angle_alpha   90.00
_cell.angle_beta   90.00
_cell.angle_gamma   90.00
#
_symmetry.space_group_name_H-M   'P 1'
#
loop_
_entity.id
_entity.type
_entity.pdbx_description
1 polymer ?
#
loop_
_entity_poly.entity_id
_entity_poly.type
_entity_poly.pdbx_seq_one_letter_code
_entity_poly.pdbx_strand_id
1 'polypeptide(L)'
;MNTDIAVNETELYIKLCLDGYGIAQLAEKLVLEHLKEERLIAVLQNWCPLPVTVTLLYPHQRFLSPAIRVFSDWVADLISENQVN
;
A
#
# COMPACT_ATOMS: atom_id res chain seq x y z
N MET A 1 1.61 -25.81 -1.39
CA MET A 1 0.86 -24.98 -0.42
C MET A 1 -0.59 -25.05 -0.86
N ASN A 2 -1.46 -25.73 -0.11
CA ASN A 2 -2.87 -25.84 -0.46
C ASN A 2 -3.56 -24.58 0.09
N THR A 3 -3.74 -23.56 -0.75
CA THR A 3 -4.44 -22.32 -0.38
C THR A 3 -5.89 -22.44 -0.82
N ASP A 4 -6.81 -22.41 0.13
CA ASP A 4 -8.26 -22.48 -0.15
C ASP A 4 -8.76 -21.24 -0.91
N ILE A 5 -8.09 -20.09 -0.75
CA ILE A 5 -8.47 -18.82 -1.39
C ILE A 5 -7.21 -18.05 -1.81
N ALA A 6 -7.18 -17.56 -3.05
CA ALA A 6 -6.16 -16.66 -3.57
C ALA A 6 -6.81 -15.55 -4.39
N VAL A 7 -6.40 -14.31 -4.14
CA VAL A 7 -6.97 -13.11 -4.79
C VAL A 7 -5.84 -12.20 -5.27
N ASN A 8 -6.12 -11.32 -6.23
CA ASN A 8 -5.13 -10.40 -6.80
C ASN A 8 -5.50 -8.93 -6.60
N GLU A 9 -6.41 -8.65 -5.67
CA GLU A 9 -6.95 -7.33 -5.41
C GLU A 9 -6.82 -7.00 -3.92
N THR A 10 -6.33 -5.80 -3.62
CA THR A 10 -6.05 -5.37 -2.24
C THR A 10 -7.31 -5.25 -1.38
N GLU A 11 -8.41 -4.73 -1.91
CA GLU A 11 -9.65 -4.60 -1.14
C GLU A 11 -10.21 -5.97 -0.75
N LEU A 12 -10.09 -6.96 -1.64
CA LEU A 12 -10.57 -8.31 -1.37
C LEU A 12 -9.72 -9.01 -0.30
N TYR A 13 -8.40 -8.76 -0.26
CA TYR A 13 -7.57 -9.21 0.87
C TYR A 13 -8.04 -8.63 2.20
N ILE A 14 -8.34 -7.32 2.25
CA ILE A 14 -8.85 -6.67 3.47
C ILE A 14 -10.18 -7.29 3.89
N LYS A 15 -11.11 -7.47 2.93
CA LYS A 15 -12.42 -8.06 3.19
C LYS A 15 -12.33 -9.48 3.75
N LEU A 16 -11.48 -10.32 3.19
CA LEU A 16 -11.26 -11.68 3.67
C LEU A 16 -10.70 -11.70 5.11
N CYS A 17 -9.77 -10.80 5.44
CA CYS A 17 -9.27 -10.66 6.80
C CYS A 17 -10.35 -10.21 7.78
N LEU A 18 -11.18 -9.23 7.40
CA LEU A 18 -12.31 -8.76 8.20
C LEU A 18 -13.35 -9.85 8.45
N ASP A 19 -13.55 -10.74 7.48
CA ASP A 19 -14.49 -11.86 7.57
C ASP A 19 -13.88 -13.10 8.26
N GLY A 20 -12.62 -13.01 8.73
CA GLY A 20 -11.98 -14.06 9.52
C GLY A 20 -11.36 -15.20 8.72
N TYR A 21 -11.11 -15.03 7.42
CA TYR A 21 -10.50 -16.07 6.57
C TYR A 21 -8.97 -16.20 6.73
N GLY A 22 -8.33 -15.37 7.55
CA GLY A 22 -6.91 -15.53 7.89
C GLY A 22 -6.17 -14.23 8.17
N ILE A 23 -4.86 -14.26 7.94
CA ILE A 23 -3.93 -13.12 8.09
C ILE A 23 -3.38 -12.71 6.72
N ALA A 24 -3.12 -11.42 6.53
CA ALA A 24 -2.51 -10.88 5.32
C ALA A 24 -1.50 -9.78 5.65
N GLN A 25 -0.49 -9.62 4.80
CA GLN A 25 0.44 -8.50 4.84
C GLN A 25 -0.12 -7.36 3.99
N LEU A 26 -0.51 -6.28 4.65
CA LEU A 26 -1.17 -5.14 4.03
C LEU A 26 -0.42 -3.85 4.38
N ALA A 27 -0.48 -2.85 3.49
CA ALA A 27 0.01 -1.53 3.83
C ALA A 27 -0.85 -0.96 4.96
N GLU A 28 -0.23 -0.61 6.09
CA GLU A 28 -0.91 -0.14 7.31
C GLU A 28 -1.90 1.00 7.02
N LYS A 29 -1.51 1.95 6.17
CA LYS A 29 -2.34 3.08 5.76
C LYS A 29 -3.69 2.66 5.16
N LEU A 30 -3.78 1.50 4.49
CA LEU A 30 -5.02 0.99 3.90
C LEU A 30 -5.98 0.41 4.94
N VAL A 31 -5.48 0.03 6.11
CA VAL A 31 -6.25 -0.64 7.17
C VAL A 31 -6.27 0.12 8.49
N LEU A 32 -5.71 1.34 8.53
CA LEU A 32 -5.55 2.12 9.74
C LEU A 32 -6.86 2.31 10.51
N GLU A 33 -7.95 2.63 9.82
CA GLU A 33 -9.26 2.78 10.45
C GLU A 33 -9.78 1.45 11.02
N HIS A 34 -9.47 0.33 10.39
CA HIS A 34 -9.89 -0.99 10.85
C HIS A 34 -9.07 -1.44 12.07
N LEU A 35 -7.82 -1.01 12.17
CA LEU A 35 -6.98 -1.18 13.36
C LEU A 35 -7.47 -0.30 14.51
N LYS A 36 -7.81 0.97 14.26
CA LYS A 36 -8.36 1.90 15.25
C LYS A 36 -9.71 1.43 15.82
N GLU A 37 -10.55 0.85 14.97
CA GLU A 37 -11.86 0.28 15.35
C GLU A 37 -11.75 -1.15 15.90
N GLU A 38 -10.54 -1.69 16.08
CA GLU A 38 -10.27 -3.05 16.57
C GLU A 38 -10.93 -4.17 15.73
N ARG A 39 -11.34 -3.85 14.49
CA ARG A 39 -11.85 -4.84 13.52
C ARG A 39 -10.73 -5.68 12.93
N LEU A 40 -9.51 -5.15 12.93
CA LEU A 40 -8.28 -5.87 12.62
C LEU A 40 -7.30 -5.69 13.78
N ILE A 41 -6.43 -6.68 13.96
CA ILE A 41 -5.34 -6.63 14.94
C ILE A 41 -4.00 -6.83 14.24
N ALA A 42 -3.00 -6.03 14.62
CA ALA A 42 -1.65 -6.17 14.10
C ALA A 42 -0.95 -7.35 14.78
N VAL A 43 -0.51 -8.32 13.98
CA VAL A 43 0.21 -9.52 14.44
C VAL A 43 1.66 -9.50 13.94
N LEU A 44 2.53 -10.28 14.59
CA LEU A 44 3.93 -10.46 14.17
C LEU A 44 4.72 -9.15 14.00
N GLN A 45 4.45 -8.12 14.82
CA GLN A 45 5.06 -6.79 14.67
C GLN A 45 6.60 -6.79 14.72
N ASN A 46 7.21 -7.76 15.42
CA ASN A 46 8.66 -7.95 15.46
C ASN A 46 9.27 -8.49 14.15
N TRP A 47 8.43 -8.86 13.18
CA TRP A 47 8.81 -9.48 11.91
C TRP A 47 8.30 -8.67 10.71
N CYS A 48 8.01 -7.39 10.91
CA CYS A 48 7.57 -6.52 9.83
C CYS A 48 8.65 -6.40 8.74
N PRO A 49 8.26 -6.47 7.46
CA PRO A 49 9.17 -6.26 6.34
C PRO A 49 9.67 -4.81 6.32
N LEU A 50 10.77 -4.58 5.61
CA LEU A 50 11.24 -3.21 5.36
C LEU A 50 10.20 -2.43 4.55
N PRO A 51 10.03 -1.12 4.82
CA PRO A 51 9.18 -0.26 4.02
C PRO A 51 9.56 -0.31 2.54
N VAL A 52 8.55 -0.32 1.67
CA VAL A 52 8.73 -0.33 0.21
C VAL A 52 8.61 1.09 -0.31
N THR A 53 9.59 1.54 -1.10
CA THR A 53 9.57 2.85 -1.74
C THR A 53 8.57 2.90 -2.90
N VAL A 54 7.68 3.90 -2.88
CA VAL A 54 6.83 4.20 -4.04
C VAL A 54 7.65 4.98 -5.07
N THR A 55 7.69 4.48 -6.31
CA THR A 55 8.48 5.11 -7.40
C THR A 55 7.56 5.47 -8.56
N LEU A 56 7.71 6.67 -9.10
CA LEU A 56 7.06 7.08 -10.34
C LEU A 56 7.90 6.63 -11.54
N LEU A 57 7.41 5.63 -12.28
CA LEU A 57 8.09 5.09 -13.46
C LEU A 57 7.57 5.77 -14.73
N TYR A 58 8.49 6.25 -15.57
CA TYR A 58 8.20 6.77 -16.90
C TYR A 58 9.29 6.35 -17.90
N PRO A 59 8.98 6.21 -19.20
CA PRO A 59 9.97 5.88 -20.21
C PRO A 59 11.10 6.91 -20.24
N HIS A 60 12.34 6.44 -20.29
CA HIS A 60 13.50 7.32 -20.42
C HIS A 60 13.48 7.99 -21.81
N GLN A 61 13.15 9.29 -21.84
CA GLN A 61 13.20 10.11 -23.03
C GLN A 61 14.28 11.17 -22.88
N ARG A 62 14.99 11.48 -23.97
CA ARG A 62 16.09 12.47 -23.98
C ARG A 62 15.65 13.85 -23.47
N PHE A 63 14.37 14.19 -23.64
CA PHE A 63 13.74 15.35 -23.03
C PHE A 63 12.41 14.91 -22.41
N LEU A 64 12.29 15.04 -21.09
CA LEU A 64 11.00 14.89 -20.42
C LEU A 64 10.07 16.02 -20.86
N SER A 65 8.81 15.69 -21.16
CA SER A 65 7.84 16.73 -21.47
C SER A 65 7.62 17.62 -20.23
N PRO A 66 7.41 18.94 -20.41
CA PRO A 66 7.10 19.84 -19.29
C PRO A 66 5.92 19.37 -18.46
N ALA A 67 4.91 18.76 -19.08
CA ALA A 67 3.74 18.20 -18.40
C ALA A 67 4.11 17.04 -17.45
N ILE A 68 4.97 16.09 -17.88
CA ILE A 68 5.42 14.99 -17.02
C ILE A 68 6.25 15.53 -15.85
N ARG A 69 7.09 16.55 -16.08
CA ARG A 69 7.88 17.16 -15.01
C ARG A 69 6.98 17.79 -13.95
N VAL A 70 6.06 18.66 -14.35
CA VAL A 70 5.11 19.31 -13.42
C VAL A 70 4.26 18.28 -12.67
N PHE A 71 3.79 17.25 -13.36
CA PHE A 71 3.06 16.15 -12.72
C PHE A 71 3.93 15.37 -11.72
N SER A 72 5.18 15.08 -12.07
CA SER A 72 6.10 14.33 -11.21
C SER A 72 6.41 15.10 -9.93
N ASP A 73 6.70 16.40 -10.06
CA ASP A 73 6.95 17.29 -8.93
C ASP A 73 5.71 17.35 -8.02
N TRP A 74 4.53 17.57 -8.60
CA TRP A 74 3.27 17.61 -7.86
C TRP A 74 2.93 16.29 -7.15
N VAL A 75 3.09 15.13 -7.80
CA VAL A 75 2.85 13.82 -7.19
C VAL A 75 3.87 13.52 -6.09
N ALA A 76 5.13 13.89 -6.28
CA ALA A 76 6.16 13.71 -5.25
C ALA A 76 5.82 14.48 -3.97
N ASP A 77 5.36 15.72 -4.10
CA ASP A 77 4.90 16.54 -2.98
C ASP A 77 3.67 15.90 -2.31
N LEU A 78 2.66 15.53 -3.11
CA LEU A 78 1.42 14.91 -2.62
C LEU A 78 1.67 13.62 -1.85
N ILE A 79 2.57 12.76 -2.33
CA ILE A 79 2.91 11.50 -1.67
C ILE A 79 3.75 11.76 -0.42
N SER A 80 4.70 12.70 -0.46
CA SER A 80 5.54 13.03 0.70
C SER A 80 4.74 13.58 1.88
N GLU A 81 3.77 14.47 1.62
CA GLU A 81 2.84 14.99 2.64
C GLU A 81 2.00 13.86 3.26
N ASN A 82 1.74 12.82 2.49
CA ASN A 82 0.92 11.67 2.88
C ASN A 82 1.71 10.52 3.54
N GLN A 83 3.05 10.57 3.58
CA GLN A 83 3.88 9.57 4.26
C GLN A 83 4.20 9.93 5.72
N VAL A 84 3.89 11.16 6.15
CA VAL A 84 4.25 11.68 7.49
C VAL A 84 3.07 11.64 8.49
N ASN A 85 1.90 11.12 8.11
CA ASN A 85 0.74 10.95 8.99
C ASN A 85 0.28 9.50 9.06
#